data_AF-A0A7S3W9I7-F1
#
_entry.id   AF-A0A7S3W9I7-F1
#
_cell.length_a   1.000
_cell.length_b   1.000
_cell.length_c   1.000
_cell.angle_alpha   90.00
_cell.angle_beta   90.00
_cell.angle_gamma   90.00
#
_symmetry.space_group_name_H-M   'P 1'
#
loop_
_entity.id
_entity.type
_entity.pdbx_description
1 polymer ?
#
loop_
_entity_poly.entity_id
_entity_poly.type
_entity_poly.pdbx_seq_one_letter_code
_entity_poly.pdbx_strand_id
1 'polypeptide(L)'
;MGNENGGGKKKDPYAAMYDASFEMRMQSKALEKEAQRAANKEAQEKKKAKMYMDKGDMESAKIVAQSAISFKKESTNLYKMSGRMQAVSSKLDSAYRTQQMSDQIKSAVPS
;
A
#
# COMPACT_ATOMS: atom_id res chain seq x y z
N MET A 1 -26.19 -39.27 -19.45
CA MET A 1 -26.10 -38.82 -18.05
C MET A 1 -25.35 -37.50 -18.04
N GLY A 2 -26.06 -36.41 -17.76
CA GLY A 2 -25.44 -35.10 -17.56
C GLY A 2 -24.75 -35.00 -16.20
N ASN A 3 -23.83 -34.06 -16.05
CA ASN A 3 -24.17 -32.84 -15.32
C ASN A 3 -23.14 -31.73 -15.54
N GLU A 4 -23.71 -30.55 -15.83
CA GLU A 4 -23.33 -29.25 -15.29
C GLU A 4 -21.93 -28.71 -15.64
N ASN A 5 -21.88 -28.07 -16.81
CA ASN A 5 -21.20 -26.79 -16.98
C ASN A 5 -21.50 -25.89 -15.77
N GLY A 6 -20.55 -25.82 -14.84
CA GLY A 6 -20.53 -24.83 -13.78
C GLY A 6 -20.41 -23.46 -14.40
N GLY A 7 -21.55 -22.85 -14.70
CA GLY A 7 -21.65 -21.44 -15.03
C GLY A 7 -21.09 -20.64 -13.85
N GLY A 8 -19.83 -20.24 -13.97
CA GLY A 8 -19.20 -19.32 -13.04
C GLY A 8 -20.04 -18.05 -13.02
N LYS A 9 -20.87 -17.90 -11.99
CA LYS A 9 -21.63 -16.68 -11.75
C LYS A 9 -20.60 -15.55 -11.76
N LYS A 10 -20.66 -14.68 -12.77
CA LYS A 10 -19.84 -13.46 -12.81
C LYS A 10 -20.08 -12.76 -11.48
N LYS A 11 -19.04 -12.70 -10.63
CA LYS A 11 -19.10 -11.99 -9.34
C LYS A 11 -19.72 -10.63 -9.62
N ASP A 12 -20.72 -10.24 -8.83
CA ASP A 12 -21.36 -8.93 -8.97
C ASP A 12 -20.25 -7.86 -9.11
N PRO A 13 -20.21 -7.09 -10.20
CA PRO A 13 -19.17 -6.08 -10.43
C PRO A 13 -18.98 -5.14 -9.23
N TYR A 14 -20.04 -4.90 -8.45
CA TYR A 14 -20.01 -4.04 -7.27
C TYR A 14 -19.27 -4.69 -6.10
N ALA A 15 -19.50 -5.98 -5.85
CA ALA A 15 -18.79 -6.74 -4.83
C ALA A 15 -17.29 -6.85 -5.20
N ALA A 16 -16.98 -7.00 -6.48
CA ALA A 16 -15.59 -7.05 -6.95
C ALA A 16 -14.85 -5.71 -6.74
N MET A 17 -15.50 -4.57 -6.95
CA MET A 17 -14.90 -3.24 -6.69
C MET A 17 -14.64 -3.02 -5.20
N TYR A 18 -15.57 -3.41 -4.32
CA TYR A 18 -15.41 -3.32 -2.88
C TYR A 18 -14.28 -4.23 -2.38
N ASP A 19 -14.28 -5.50 -2.78
CA ASP A 19 -13.22 -6.47 -2.45
C ASP A 19 -11.84 -5.95 -2.86
N ALA A 20 -11.70 -5.44 -4.09
CA ALA A 20 -10.45 -4.88 -4.60
C ALA A 20 -10.00 -3.64 -3.81
N SER A 21 -10.93 -2.75 -3.46
CA SER A 21 -10.63 -1.56 -2.65
C SER A 21 -10.11 -1.93 -1.25
N PHE A 22 -10.67 -2.99 -0.66
CA PHE A 22 -10.29 -3.50 0.65
C PHE A 22 -8.91 -4.16 0.60
N GLU A 23 -8.67 -5.01 -0.40
CA GLU A 23 -7.38 -5.64 -0.63
C GLU A 23 -6.27 -4.60 -0.81
N MET A 24 -6.50 -3.58 -1.63
CA MET A 24 -5.52 -2.50 -1.84
C MET A 24 -5.21 -1.71 -0.57
N ARG A 25 -6.20 -1.49 0.31
CA ARG A 25 -5.97 -0.88 1.64
C ARG A 25 -5.11 -1.76 2.53
N MET A 26 -5.38 -3.06 2.54
CA MET A 26 -4.62 -4.02 3.33
C MET A 26 -3.16 -4.09 2.86
N GLN A 27 -2.95 -4.15 1.54
CA GLN A 27 -1.61 -4.13 0.94
C GLN A 27 -0.89 -2.81 1.23
N SER A 28 -1.57 -1.67 1.10
CA SER A 28 -1.03 -0.36 1.49
C SER A 28 -0.54 -0.35 2.94
N LYS A 29 -1.33 -0.83 3.90
CA LYS A 29 -0.91 -0.92 5.31
C LYS A 29 0.30 -1.83 5.51
N ALA A 30 0.38 -2.94 4.78
CA ALA A 30 1.54 -3.82 4.82
C ALA A 30 2.81 -3.09 4.34
N LEU A 31 2.70 -2.32 3.26
CA LEU A 31 3.79 -1.51 2.73
C LEU A 31 4.21 -0.38 3.68
N GLU A 32 3.27 0.26 4.38
CA GLU A 32 3.60 1.28 5.39
C GLU A 32 4.40 0.67 6.55
N LYS A 33 4.02 -0.54 6.99
CA LYS A 33 4.75 -1.25 8.03
C LYS A 33 6.15 -1.63 7.59
N GLU A 34 6.32 -2.03 6.33
CA GLU A 34 7.62 -2.31 5.73
C GLU A 34 8.47 -1.03 5.59
N ALA A 35 7.86 0.06 5.12
CA ALA A 35 8.50 1.37 5.01
C ALA A 35 9.00 1.87 6.37
N GLN A 36 8.21 1.66 7.44
CA GLN A 36 8.59 1.98 8.81
C GLN A 36 9.76 1.12 9.30
N ARG A 37 9.79 -0.18 8.97
CA ARG A 37 10.93 -1.06 9.28
C ARG A 37 12.20 -0.56 8.59
N ALA A 38 12.12 -0.16 7.33
CA ALA A 38 13.25 0.43 6.60
C ALA A 38 13.70 1.76 7.23
N ALA A 39 12.77 2.63 7.64
CA ALA A 39 13.10 3.87 8.34
C ALA A 39 13.78 3.62 9.71
N ASN A 40 13.36 2.58 10.43
CA ASN A 40 14.00 2.19 11.68
C ASN A 40 15.45 1.70 11.45
N LYS A 41 15.69 0.94 10.37
CA LYS A 41 17.04 0.54 9.95
C LYS A 41 17.90 1.75 9.57
N GLU A 42 17.36 2.70 8.80
CA GLU A 42 18.02 3.97 8.49
C GLU A 42 18.45 4.70 9.76
N ALA A 43 17.57 4.81 10.76
CA ALA A 43 17.88 5.49 12.02
C ALA A 43 19.00 4.78 12.81
N GLN A 44 19.04 3.44 12.79
CA GLN A 44 20.11 2.65 13.41
C GLN A 44 21.45 2.88 12.69
N GLU A 45 21.47 2.83 11.36
CA GLU A 45 22.69 3.06 10.58
C GLU A 45 23.19 4.50 10.75
N LYS A 46 22.31 5.52 10.80
CA LYS A 46 22.73 6.90 11.13
C LYS A 46 23.39 7.02 12.50
N LYS A 47 22.88 6.32 13.51
CA LYS A 47 23.51 6.29 14.85
C LYS A 47 24.89 5.64 14.80
N LYS A 48 25.02 4.51 14.09
CA LYS A 48 26.31 3.85 13.87
C LYS A 48 27.29 4.75 13.13
N ALA A 49 26.85 5.45 12.08
CA ALA A 49 27.70 6.40 11.34
C ALA A 49 28.27 7.46 12.28
N LYS A 50 27.43 8.05 13.15
CA LYS A 50 27.89 9.00 14.17
C LYS A 50 28.93 8.38 15.12
N MET A 51 28.68 7.16 15.60
CA MET A 51 29.64 6.45 16.46
C MET A 51 31.00 6.21 15.78
N TYR A 52 31.03 5.88 14.49
CA TYR A 52 32.29 5.70 13.76
C TYR A 52 32.99 7.03 13.48
N MET A 53 32.25 8.10 13.18
CA MET A 53 32.80 9.45 13.04
C MET A 53 33.46 9.92 14.35
N ASP A 54 32.80 9.73 15.49
CA ASP A 54 33.33 10.11 16.81
C ASP A 54 34.59 9.32 17.17
N LYS A 55 34.73 8.09 16.66
CA LYS A 55 35.93 7.25 16.82
C LYS A 55 37.05 7.58 15.83
N GLY A 56 36.82 8.47 14.86
CA GLY A 56 37.78 8.80 13.80
C GLY A 56 37.88 7.76 12.67
N ASP A 57 37.02 6.74 12.65
CA ASP A 57 36.96 5.74 11.58
C ASP A 57 36.03 6.22 10.45
N MET A 58 36.60 7.07 9.60
CA MET A 58 35.88 7.67 8.47
C MET A 58 35.52 6.68 7.37
N GLU A 59 36.27 5.58 7.23
CA GLU A 59 36.00 4.57 6.20
C GLU A 59 34.73 3.77 6.56
N SER A 60 34.66 3.26 7.79
CA SER A 60 33.47 2.57 8.29
C SER A 60 32.25 3.51 8.36
N ALA A 61 32.47 4.77 8.75
CA ALA A 61 31.41 5.78 8.75
C ALA A 61 30.80 5.99 7.36
N LYS A 62 31.64 6.02 6.31
CA LYS A 62 31.19 6.17 4.92
C LYS A 62 30.36 4.99 4.44
N ILE A 63 30.79 3.77 4.74
CA ILE A 63 30.07 2.53 4.37
C ILE A 63 28.68 2.51 5.03
N VAL A 64 28.63 2.80 6.33
CA VAL A 64 27.38 2.83 7.11
C VAL A 64 26.46 3.97 6.64
N ALA A 65 27.01 5.13 6.29
CA ALA A 65 26.25 6.25 5.72
C ALA A 65 25.63 5.89 4.37
N GLN A 66 26.34 5.16 3.50
CA GLN A 66 25.79 4.66 2.24
C GLN A 66 24.60 3.70 2.48
N SER A 67 24.73 2.77 3.43
CA SER A 67 23.63 1.89 3.83
C SER A 67 22.41 2.69 4.33
N ALA A 68 22.63 3.73 5.13
CA ALA A 68 21.55 4.62 5.58
C ALA A 68 20.84 5.32 4.41
N ILE A 69 21.58 5.79 3.40
CA ILE A 69 21.00 6.40 2.19
C ILE A 69 20.14 5.39 1.41
N SER A 70 20.62 4.15 1.28
CA SER A 70 19.88 3.06 0.63
C SER A 70 18.56 2.78 1.34
N PHE A 71 18.58 2.62 2.67
CA PHE A 71 17.36 2.42 3.46
C PHE A 71 16.39 3.59 3.40
N LYS A 72 16.89 4.84 3.37
CA LYS A 72 16.05 6.03 3.18
C LYS A 72 15.33 5.99 1.83
N LYS A 73 16.04 5.62 0.75
CA LYS A 73 15.47 5.50 -0.59
C LYS A 73 14.42 4.40 -0.65
N GLU A 74 14.71 3.25 -0.06
CA GLU A 74 13.78 2.12 0.04
C GLU A 74 12.50 2.52 0.79
N SER A 75 12.63 3.09 1.99
CA SER A 75 11.50 3.57 2.79
C SER A 75 10.64 4.58 2.02
N THR A 76 11.27 5.57 1.38
CA THR A 76 10.56 6.58 0.57
C THR A 76 9.79 5.93 -0.59
N ASN A 77 10.39 4.95 -1.26
CA ASN A 77 9.73 4.26 -2.37
C ASN A 77 8.54 3.42 -1.90
N LEU A 78 8.66 2.73 -0.76
CA LEU A 78 7.57 1.96 -0.16
C LEU A 78 6.41 2.88 0.25
N TYR A 79 6.68 4.04 0.87
CA TYR A 79 5.64 5.02 1.19
C TYR A 79 4.95 5.57 -0.07
N LYS A 80 5.72 5.86 -1.13
CA LYS A 80 5.13 6.29 -2.42
C LYS A 80 4.22 5.21 -3.01
N MET A 81 4.62 3.94 -2.93
CA MET A 81 3.81 2.83 -3.42
C MET A 81 2.54 2.64 -2.58
N SER A 82 2.65 2.73 -1.25
CA SER A 82 1.48 2.72 -0.35
C SER A 82 0.50 3.84 -0.71
N GLY A 83 0.98 5.09 -0.85
CA GLY A 83 0.13 6.22 -1.20
C GLY A 83 -0.58 6.05 -2.55
N ARG A 84 0.07 5.42 -3.53
CA ARG A 84 -0.56 5.05 -4.80
C ARG A 84 -1.67 4.01 -4.60
N MET A 85 -1.44 2.97 -3.80
CA MET A 85 -2.47 1.97 -3.48
C MET A 85 -3.66 2.57 -2.74
N GLN A 86 -3.43 3.50 -1.79
CA GLN A 86 -4.51 4.22 -1.12
C GLN A 86 -5.32 5.08 -2.08
N ALA A 87 -4.65 5.79 -2.99
CA ALA A 87 -5.33 6.60 -4.00
C ALA A 87 -6.22 5.75 -4.91
N VAL A 88 -5.75 4.57 -5.33
CA VAL A 88 -6.56 3.65 -6.16
C VAL A 88 -7.74 3.08 -5.35
N SER A 89 -7.50 2.64 -4.12
CA SER A 89 -8.58 2.19 -3.22
C SER A 89 -9.66 3.26 -3.02
N SER A 90 -9.26 4.50 -2.74
CA SER A 90 -10.20 5.62 -2.57
C SER A 90 -11.03 5.89 -3.82
N LYS A 91 -10.46 5.70 -5.02
CA LYS A 91 -11.20 5.82 -6.29
C LYS A 91 -12.20 4.68 -6.46
N LEU A 92 -11.80 3.44 -6.15
CA LEU A 92 -12.69 2.27 -6.20
C LEU A 92 -13.86 2.41 -5.21
N ASP A 93 -13.58 2.85 -3.99
CA ASP A 93 -14.59 3.14 -2.98
C ASP A 93 -15.58 4.23 -3.42
N SER A 94 -15.08 5.29 -4.04
CA SER A 94 -15.93 6.37 -4.56
C SER A 94 -16.82 5.84 -5.68
N ALA A 95 -16.27 5.05 -6.61
CA ALA A 95 -17.04 4.43 -7.68
C ALA A 95 -18.13 3.51 -7.12
N TYR A 96 -17.80 2.68 -6.13
CA TYR A 96 -18.75 1.81 -5.44
C TYR A 96 -19.90 2.61 -4.80
N ARG A 97 -19.58 3.67 -4.03
CA ARG A 97 -20.60 4.52 -3.39
C ARG A 97 -21.50 5.23 -4.39
N THR A 98 -20.94 5.81 -5.45
CA THR A 98 -21.72 6.50 -6.48
C THR A 98 -22.72 5.55 -7.16
N GLN A 99 -22.33 4.29 -7.38
CA GLN A 99 -23.23 3.28 -7.94
C GLN A 99 -24.34 2.90 -6.96
N GLN A 100 -24.01 2.66 -5.69
CA GLN A 100 -25.04 2.39 -4.67
C GLN A 100 -26.06 3.53 -4.55
N MET A 101 -25.60 4.78 -4.56
CA MET A 101 -26.49 5.94 -4.55
C MET A 101 -27.38 5.99 -5.80
N SER A 102 -26.84 5.63 -6.97
CA SER A 102 -27.61 5.60 -8.22
C SER A 102 -28.73 4.56 -8.17
N ASP A 103 -28.47 3.38 -7.60
CA ASP A 103 -29.49 2.33 -7.44
C ASP A 103 -30.56 2.72 -6.40
N GLN A 104 -30.17 3.37 -5.31
CA GLN A 104 -31.11 3.93 -4.33
C GLN A 104 -32.02 4.99 -4.97
N ILE A 105 -31.46 5.88 -5.79
CA ILE A 105 -32.24 6.91 -6.50
C ILE A 105 -33.23 6.26 -7.48
N LYS A 106 -32.79 5.28 -8.28
CA LYS A 106 -33.69 4.52 -9.17
C LYS A 106 -34.85 3.86 -8.42
N SER A 107 -34.59 3.32 -7.24
CA SER A 107 -35.61 2.67 -6.41
C SER A 107 -36.58 3.66 -5.76
N ALA A 108 -36.18 4.91 -5.55
CA ALA A 108 -36.97 5.89 -4.80
C ALA A 108 -37.85 6.78 -5.68
N VAL A 109 -37.59 6.87 -6.98
CA VAL A 109 -38.40 7.66 -7.92
C VAL A 109 -39.56 6.79 -8.45
N PRO A 110 -40.83 7.18 -8.24
CA PRO A 110 -41.98 6.51 -8.84
C PRO A 110 -41.97 6.70 -10.36
N SER A 111 -42.28 5.63 -11.11
CA SER A 111 -42.36 5.61 -12.58
C SER A 111 -43.35 6.63 -13.16
#